data_AF-A0A1Z4JHA7-F1
#
_entry.id   AF-A0A1Z4JHA7-F1
#
_cell.length_a   1.000
_cell.length_b   1.000
_cell.length_c   1.000
_cell.angle_alpha   90.00
_cell.angle_beta   90.00
_cell.angle_gamma   90.00
#
_symmetry.space_group_name_H-M   'P 1'
#
loop_
_entity.id
_entity.type
_entity.pdbx_description
1 polymer ?
#
loop_
_entity_poly.entity_id
_entity_poly.type
_entity_poly.pdbx_seq_one_letter_code
_entity_poly.pdbx_strand_id
1 'polypeptide(L)'
;MQINDLNYLEHVLDIKTISGGVIVGVTADASATGDSSFTLTDTRTKVKELGNGGSIGKGSGIAVATGTDSLAGVDLFGSGDKVIEKTKVKYFSNKDTMIVKGKILVIDKP
;
A
#
# COMPACT_ATOMS: atom_id res chain seq x y z
N MET A 1 -11.85 -50.79 -26.40
CA MET A 1 -12.22 -49.39 -26.68
C MET A 1 -11.07 -48.53 -26.22
N GLN A 2 -10.23 -48.11 -27.17
CA GLN A 2 -9.04 -47.31 -26.90
C GLN A 2 -9.47 -45.85 -26.90
N ILE A 3 -9.32 -45.15 -25.78
CA ILE A 3 -9.49 -43.70 -25.71
C ILE A 3 -8.26 -43.10 -26.39
N ASN A 4 -8.31 -43.06 -27.72
CA ASN A 4 -7.37 -42.31 -28.53
C ASN A 4 -8.02 -40.98 -28.85
N ASP A 5 -7.22 -39.93 -28.68
CA ASP A 5 -7.52 -38.54 -29.02
C ASP A 5 -8.03 -37.66 -27.86
N LEU A 6 -7.10 -37.34 -26.96
CA LEU A 6 -7.23 -36.26 -25.97
C LEU A 6 -6.65 -34.94 -26.50
N ASN A 7 -6.49 -34.76 -27.82
CA ASN A 7 -5.93 -33.51 -28.38
C ASN A 7 -6.78 -32.27 -28.03
N TYR A 8 -8.04 -32.46 -27.65
CA TYR A 8 -8.90 -31.39 -27.13
C TYR A 8 -8.49 -30.90 -25.72
N LEU A 9 -7.71 -31.67 -24.96
CA LEU A 9 -7.14 -31.25 -23.67
C LEU A 9 -5.86 -30.43 -23.84
N GLU A 10 -5.17 -30.48 -24.98
CA GLU A 10 -4.02 -29.60 -25.25
C GLU A 10 -4.44 -28.13 -25.42
N HIS A 11 -5.75 -27.90 -25.60
CA HIS A 11 -6.39 -26.59 -25.59
C HIS A 11 -7.11 -26.27 -24.27
N VAL A 12 -6.77 -26.95 -23.17
CA VAL A 12 -7.06 -26.36 -21.85
C VAL A 12 -6.20 -25.11 -21.78
N LEU A 13 -6.85 -23.99 -22.08
CA LEU A 13 -6.45 -22.62 -21.79
C LEU A 13 -5.35 -22.63 -20.75
N ASP A 14 -4.20 -22.01 -21.03
CA ASP A 14 -3.27 -21.56 -19.99
C ASP A 14 -4.14 -20.86 -18.94
N ILE A 15 -4.54 -21.61 -17.92
CA ILE A 15 -5.12 -21.06 -16.72
C ILE A 15 -3.91 -20.32 -16.22
N LYS A 16 -3.87 -19.00 -16.46
CA LYS A 16 -2.94 -18.10 -15.81
C LYS A 16 -3.12 -18.39 -14.34
N THR A 17 -2.30 -19.29 -13.83
CA THR A 17 -2.20 -19.63 -12.44
C THR A 17 -1.92 -18.29 -11.80
N ILE A 18 -2.85 -17.83 -10.95
CA ILE A 18 -2.64 -16.65 -10.14
C ILE A 18 -1.57 -17.06 -9.13
N SER A 19 -0.32 -17.01 -9.56
CA SER A 19 0.86 -17.35 -8.76
C SER A 19 1.36 -16.04 -8.16
N GLY A 20 0.68 -15.61 -7.09
CA GLY A 20 1.13 -14.51 -6.26
C GLY A 20 0.08 -13.43 -6.00
N GLY A 21 0.13 -12.86 -4.80
CA GLY A 21 -0.78 -11.83 -4.34
C GLY A 21 -0.09 -10.87 -3.38
N VAL A 22 -0.10 -9.57 -3.72
CA VAL A 22 0.34 -8.51 -2.81
C VAL A 22 -0.81 -7.98 -1.97
N ILE A 23 -0.54 -7.74 -0.69
CA ILE A 23 -1.41 -6.96 0.20
C ILE A 23 -0.71 -5.64 0.52
N VAL A 24 -1.47 -4.53 0.50
CA VAL A 24 -0.98 -3.21 0.90
C VAL A 24 -2.02 -2.52 1.78
N GLY A 25 -1.61 -2.12 2.97
CA GLY A 25 -2.36 -1.29 3.91
C GLY A 25 -1.63 0.02 4.18
N VAL A 26 -2.40 1.10 4.29
CA VAL A 26 -1.90 2.42 4.72
C VAL A 26 -2.95 3.03 5.64
N THR A 27 -2.54 3.41 6.84
CA THR A 27 -3.37 4.15 7.80
C THR A 27 -2.72 5.49 8.07
N ALA A 28 -3.51 6.55 8.19
CA ALA A 28 -3.02 7.88 8.50
C ALA A 28 -3.94 8.52 9.55
N ASP A 29 -3.33 9.06 10.60
CA ASP A 29 -4.01 9.62 11.75
C ASP A 29 -3.44 11.00 12.06
N ALA A 30 -4.30 11.94 12.41
CA ALA A 30 -3.90 13.30 12.80
C ALA A 30 -4.83 13.83 13.90
N SER A 31 -4.25 14.49 14.89
CA SER A 31 -4.94 15.12 16.01
C SER A 31 -4.28 16.46 16.33
N ALA A 32 -5.09 17.48 16.58
CA ALA A 32 -4.64 18.79 17.05
C ALA A 32 -5.75 19.42 17.89
N THR A 33 -5.36 20.24 18.87
CA THR A 33 -6.27 20.96 19.77
C THR A 33 -6.02 22.48 19.70
N GLY A 34 -6.76 23.25 20.49
CA GLY A 34 -6.66 24.71 20.55
C GLY A 34 -7.59 25.45 19.59
N ASP A 35 -7.62 26.79 19.74
CA ASP A 35 -8.57 27.70 19.06
C ASP A 35 -8.40 27.75 17.53
N SER A 36 -7.23 27.35 17.03
CA SER A 36 -6.94 27.25 15.59
C SER A 36 -6.25 25.92 15.31
N SER A 37 -7.05 24.86 15.28
CA SER A 37 -6.61 23.51 14.95
C SER A 37 -6.98 23.14 13.52
N PHE A 38 -6.10 22.38 12.87
CA PHE A 38 -6.29 21.83 11.54
C PHE A 38 -5.67 20.43 11.46
N THR A 39 -6.44 19.48 10.93
CA THR A 39 -5.98 18.11 10.69
C THR A 39 -6.31 17.69 9.27
N LEU A 40 -5.38 16.99 8.61
CA LEU A 40 -5.58 16.40 7.30
C LEU A 40 -4.95 15.01 7.27
N THR A 41 -5.71 14.04 6.80
CA THR A 41 -5.23 12.70 6.49
C THR A 41 -5.61 12.37 5.05
N ASP A 42 -4.69 11.75 4.32
CA ASP A 42 -4.96 11.22 2.98
C ASP A 42 -4.15 9.95 2.78
N THR A 43 -4.80 8.94 2.22
CA THR A 43 -4.22 7.62 1.99
C THR A 43 -4.58 7.15 0.59
N ARG A 44 -3.66 6.44 -0.04
CA ARG A 44 -3.88 5.84 -1.35
C ARG A 44 -3.15 4.51 -1.42
N THR A 45 -3.88 3.49 -1.85
CA THR A 45 -3.33 2.18 -2.20
C THR A 45 -3.67 1.84 -3.64
N LYS A 46 -2.80 1.05 -4.27
CA LYS A 46 -3.02 0.52 -5.61
C LYS A 46 -2.28 -0.80 -5.76
N VAL A 47 -2.99 -1.80 -6.27
CA VAL A 47 -2.41 -3.09 -6.65
C VAL A 47 -2.52 -3.27 -8.16
N LYS A 48 -1.55 -3.97 -8.74
CA LYS A 48 -1.53 -4.32 -10.17
C LYS A 48 -0.92 -5.70 -10.36
N GLU A 49 -1.62 -6.56 -11.08
CA GLU A 49 -1.08 -7.81 -11.60
C GLU A 49 -0.15 -7.54 -12.79
N LEU A 50 0.96 -8.28 -12.88
CA LEU A 50 1.98 -8.12 -13.92
C LEU A 50 1.75 -9.04 -15.14
N GLY A 51 0.81 -9.97 -15.05
CA GLY A 51 0.40 -10.84 -16.15
C GLY A 51 1.33 -12.02 -16.41
N ASN A 52 2.43 -12.14 -15.65
CA ASN A 52 3.40 -13.24 -15.67
C ASN A 52 3.36 -14.08 -14.37
N GLY A 53 2.25 -14.05 -13.62
CA GLY A 53 2.14 -14.62 -12.27
C GLY A 53 2.31 -13.57 -11.18
N GLY A 54 3.34 -12.71 -11.26
CA GLY A 54 3.65 -11.74 -10.21
C GLY A 54 2.67 -10.57 -10.06
N SER A 55 2.80 -9.85 -8.94
CA SER A 55 1.99 -8.67 -8.63
C SER A 55 2.80 -7.56 -7.93
N ILE A 56 2.32 -6.31 -8.04
CA ILE A 56 2.95 -5.13 -7.44
C ILE A 56 1.92 -4.28 -6.72
N GLY A 57 2.23 -3.91 -5.49
CA GLY A 57 1.41 -3.11 -4.60
C GLY A 57 2.12 -1.80 -4.26
N LYS A 58 1.40 -0.69 -4.27
CA LYS A 58 1.92 0.63 -3.88
C LYS A 58 0.95 1.27 -2.89
N GLY A 59 1.50 1.88 -1.86
CA GLY A 59 0.76 2.66 -0.88
C GLY A 59 1.45 3.98 -0.58
N SER A 60 0.67 5.00 -0.28
CA SER A 60 1.16 6.27 0.24
C SER A 60 0.18 6.87 1.22
N GLY A 61 0.69 7.47 2.29
CA GLY A 61 -0.09 8.17 3.30
C GLY A 61 0.52 9.52 3.62
N ILE A 62 -0.32 10.48 3.94
CA ILE A 62 0.07 11.76 4.52
C ILE A 62 -0.85 12.07 5.69
N ALA A 63 -0.25 12.52 6.79
CA ALA A 63 -0.94 13.08 7.94
C ALA A 63 -0.34 14.45 8.26
N VAL A 64 -1.20 15.44 8.47
CA VAL A 64 -0.84 16.81 8.85
C VAL A 64 -1.69 17.18 10.05
N ALA A 65 -1.05 17.65 11.11
CA ALA A 65 -1.69 18.23 12.28
C ALA A 65 -1.06 19.58 12.56
N THR A 66 -1.88 20.61 12.70
CA THR A 66 -1.49 21.98 13.06
C THR A 66 -2.36 22.45 14.21
N GLY A 67 -1.75 22.92 15.29
CA GLY A 67 -2.44 23.37 16.51
C GLY A 67 -1.76 22.86 17.77
N THR A 68 -2.28 23.22 18.93
CA THR A 68 -1.75 22.78 20.22
C THR A 68 -1.81 21.25 20.33
N ASP A 69 -0.78 20.63 20.90
CA ASP A 69 -0.66 19.17 21.01
C ASP A 69 -0.80 18.44 19.66
N SER A 70 -0.18 18.98 18.60
CA SER A 70 -0.23 18.38 17.26
C SER A 70 0.42 16.99 17.24
N LEU A 71 -0.35 15.98 16.83
CA LEU A 71 0.09 14.60 16.63
C LEU A 71 -0.31 14.14 15.23
N ALA A 72 0.63 13.52 14.51
CA ALA A 72 0.38 12.94 13.20
C ALA A 72 1.12 11.60 13.08
N GLY A 73 0.50 10.63 12.41
CA GLY A 73 1.01 9.28 12.23
C GLY A 73 0.65 8.73 10.85
N VAL A 74 1.54 7.90 10.30
CA VAL A 74 1.26 7.09 9.10
C VAL A 74 1.84 5.71 9.31
N ASP A 75 0.96 4.72 9.34
CA ASP A 75 1.32 3.31 9.43
C ASP A 75 1.23 2.65 8.07
N LEU A 76 2.20 1.80 7.77
CA LEU A 76 2.35 1.11 6.49
C LEU A 76 2.37 -0.38 6.73
N PHE A 77 1.62 -1.13 5.94
CA PHE A 77 1.57 -2.59 6.00
C PHE A 77 1.66 -3.18 4.61
N GLY A 78 2.43 -4.25 4.44
CA GLY A 78 2.58 -4.92 3.16
C GLY A 78 2.92 -6.40 3.29
N SER A 79 2.44 -7.21 2.35
CA SER A 79 2.75 -8.64 2.27
C SER A 79 3.02 -9.06 0.82
N GLY A 80 4.15 -9.74 0.60
CA GLY A 80 4.64 -10.26 -0.67
C GLY A 80 6.14 -10.63 -0.53
N ASP A 81 6.77 -11.15 -1.58
CA ASP A 81 8.21 -11.48 -1.58
C ASP A 81 9.14 -10.35 -1.12
N LYS A 82 8.81 -9.11 -1.46
CA LYS A 82 9.61 -7.94 -1.10
C LYS A 82 8.73 -6.77 -0.69
N VAL A 83 9.00 -6.25 0.50
CA VAL A 83 8.37 -5.04 1.05
C VAL A 83 9.44 -3.96 1.18
N ILE A 84 9.15 -2.77 0.65
CA ILE A 84 10.00 -1.58 0.77
C ILE A 84 9.12 -0.45 1.30
N GLU A 85 9.40 0.01 2.51
CA GLU A 85 8.66 1.08 3.15
C GLU A 85 9.57 2.26 3.50
N LYS A 86 8.96 3.44 3.58
CA LYS A 86 9.64 4.66 3.98
C LYS A 86 8.67 5.63 4.61
N THR A 87 8.92 5.96 5.86
CA THR A 87 8.20 7.01 6.59
C THR A 87 9.13 8.20 6.82
N LYS A 88 8.60 9.41 6.64
CA LYS A 88 9.28 10.67 6.92
C LYS A 88 8.41 11.52 7.84
N VAL A 89 9.00 11.96 8.93
CA VAL A 89 8.38 12.86 9.90
C VAL A 89 9.04 14.23 9.79
N LYS A 90 8.25 15.30 9.83
CA LYS A 90 8.71 16.68 9.94
C LYS A 90 7.89 17.38 11.01
N TYR A 91 8.58 18.02 11.95
CA TYR A 91 7.98 18.87 12.96
C TYR A 91 8.42 20.31 12.76
N PHE A 92 7.47 21.24 12.77
CA PHE A 92 7.67 22.69 12.67
C PHE A 92 7.22 23.32 13.98
N SER A 93 8.15 23.45 14.92
CA SER A 93 7.89 23.96 16.28
C SER A 93 7.34 25.38 16.31
N ASN A 94 7.71 26.22 15.35
CA ASN A 94 7.22 27.59 15.26
C ASN A 94 5.77 27.72 14.74
N LYS A 95 5.16 26.60 14.33
CA LYS A 95 3.80 26.55 13.77
C LYS A 95 2.94 25.48 14.44
N ASP A 96 3.44 24.87 15.52
CA ASP A 96 2.86 23.69 16.15
C ASP A 96 2.31 22.69 15.12
N THR A 97 3.15 22.37 14.13
CA THR A 97 2.74 21.59 12.97
C THR A 97 3.58 20.33 12.84
N MET A 98 2.91 19.18 12.83
CA MET A 98 3.49 17.88 12.54
C MET A 98 3.02 17.38 11.18
N ILE A 99 3.96 16.94 10.34
CA ILE A 99 3.67 16.35 9.03
C ILE A 99 4.37 15.00 8.95
N VAL A 100 3.59 13.95 8.69
CA VAL A 100 4.10 12.60 8.44
C VAL A 100 3.73 12.19 7.03
N LYS A 101 4.69 11.59 6.31
CA LYS A 101 4.50 11.04 4.97
C LYS A 101 5.05 9.62 4.92
N GLY A 102 4.21 8.66 4.55
CA GLY A 102 4.59 7.27 4.34
C GLY A 102 4.48 6.87 2.88
N LYS A 103 5.35 5.96 2.43
CA LYS A 103 5.25 5.27 1.15
C LYS A 103 5.66 3.82 1.32
N ILE A 104 4.92 2.92 0.70
CA ILE A 104 5.21 1.48 0.67
C ILE A 104 5.13 0.95 -0.76
N LEU A 105 6.03 0.03 -1.08
CA LEU A 105 6.08 -0.74 -2.32
C LEU A 105 6.20 -2.22 -1.94
N VAL A 106 5.29 -3.03 -2.44
CA VAL A 106 5.25 -4.48 -2.23
C VAL A 106 5.35 -5.16 -3.58
N ILE A 107 6.15 -6.20 -3.68
CA ILE A 107 6.39 -6.97 -4.91
C ILE A 107 6.25 -8.43 -4.56
N ASP A 108 5.54 -9.15 -5.42
CA ASP A 108 5.46 -10.60 -5.43
C ASP A 108 5.89 -11.12 -6.80
N LYS A 109 6.86 -12.03 -6.84
CA LYS A 109 7.44 -12.54 -8.07
C LYS A 109 6.64 -13.74 -8.60
N PRO A 110 6.75 -14.05 -9.89
CA PRO A 110 6.17 -15.25 -10.50
C PRO A 110 6.53 -16.56 -9.80
#